data_AF-A0A6F7WG41-F1
#
_entry.id   AF-A0A6F7WG41-F1
#
_cell.length_a   1.000
_cell.length_b   1.000
_cell.length_c   1.000
_cell.angle_alpha   90.00
_cell.angle_beta   90.00
_cell.angle_gamma   90.00
#
_symmetry.space_group_name_H-M   'P 1'
#
loop_
_entity.id
_entity.type
_entity.pdbx_description
1 polymer ?
#
loop_
_entity_poly.entity_id
_entity_poly.type
_entity_poly.pdbx_seq_one_letter_code
_entity_poly.pdbx_strand_id
1 'polypeptide(L)'
;MGRARLAELHGVATSYEPAPGRTVQVPEDTVVAVLAALGVDASTPESVREALDRHESRQRDQLLPPCVVVRPGKAPRLSLPEGTALRVRPEDGAPHTRGRAAAGTRGADSALTEARTESVHRGGVLTEGTTAEGLLTALPPGAHTLLAEAPDGRRATAPLIVAPDRMPLSPVRSHGFLVQLYSLLSARSWGMGDLGDLADLAAWSGRALGAGFVQINPLHAAVPGTPGAPTDPSPYRPSSRRFPDPVHLRIEDVPEFVQLRGPARERADQLLEAATALRTSVLREGALIDRDAVWALKREALELVRTVPLSPGRRAAYCDFLAERGQALEDHALWCALAETHGPEWRTWPGGLADPRSAATARARTEHLDR
;
A
#
# COMPACT_ATOMS: atom_id res chain seq x y z
N MET A 1 2.76 -37.44 5.97
CA MET A 1 1.39 -36.87 6.03
C MET A 1 1.29 -35.57 6.83
N GLY A 2 1.87 -35.47 8.04
CA GLY A 2 1.76 -34.26 8.87
C GLY A 2 2.23 -32.96 8.19
N ARG A 3 3.31 -33.01 7.40
CA ARG A 3 3.85 -31.79 6.76
C ARG A 3 2.98 -31.26 5.62
N ALA A 4 2.35 -32.13 4.83
CA ALA A 4 1.42 -31.70 3.79
C ALA A 4 0.20 -30.99 4.39
N ARG A 5 -0.34 -31.53 5.48
CA ARG A 5 -1.40 -30.89 6.28
C ARG A 5 -0.93 -29.53 6.83
N LEU A 6 0.28 -29.46 7.38
CA LEU A 6 0.83 -28.19 7.88
C LEU A 6 1.02 -27.16 6.75
N ALA A 7 1.51 -27.59 5.58
CA ALA A 7 1.65 -26.73 4.41
C ALA A 7 0.30 -26.16 3.96
N GLU A 8 -0.72 -27.01 3.86
CA GLU A 8 -2.09 -26.60 3.52
C GLU A 8 -2.66 -25.56 4.49
N LEU A 9 -2.50 -25.75 5.80
CA LEU A 9 -2.95 -24.81 6.83
C LEU A 9 -2.28 -23.42 6.73
N HIS A 10 -1.11 -23.36 6.10
CA HIS A 10 -0.35 -22.13 5.86
C HIS A 10 -0.45 -21.61 4.41
N GLY A 11 -1.28 -22.23 3.57
CA GLY A 11 -1.45 -21.84 2.16
C GLY A 11 -0.22 -22.14 1.29
N VAL A 12 0.64 -23.07 1.71
CA VAL A 12 1.83 -23.50 0.97
C VAL A 12 1.46 -24.69 0.08
N ALA A 13 1.48 -24.47 -1.23
CA ALA A 13 1.22 -25.54 -2.19
C ALA A 13 2.35 -26.58 -2.17
N THR A 14 1.98 -27.87 -2.09
CA THR A 14 2.93 -29.00 -2.19
C THR A 14 3.06 -29.52 -3.62
N SER A 15 2.24 -29.02 -4.55
CA SER A 15 2.32 -29.30 -5.98
C SER A 15 1.72 -28.14 -6.78
N TYR A 16 2.10 -28.03 -8.05
CA TYR A 16 1.53 -27.04 -8.96
C TYR A 16 1.54 -27.54 -10.41
N GLU A 17 0.77 -26.89 -11.27
CA GLU A 17 0.63 -27.22 -12.69
C GLU A 17 1.16 -26.06 -13.54
N PRO A 18 2.44 -26.06 -13.96
CA PRO A 18 3.01 -24.98 -14.76
C PRO A 18 2.46 -24.92 -16.19
N ALA A 19 1.90 -26.00 -16.69
CA ALA A 19 1.28 -26.11 -18.01
C ALA A 19 0.21 -27.20 -17.99
N PRO A 20 -0.84 -27.10 -18.84
CA PRO A 20 -1.92 -28.08 -18.90
C PRO A 20 -1.41 -29.52 -18.94
N GLY A 21 -1.87 -30.35 -17.99
CA GLY A 21 -1.57 -31.77 -17.89
C GLY A 21 -0.20 -32.11 -17.28
N ARG A 22 0.57 -31.12 -16.80
CA ARG A 22 1.86 -31.35 -16.15
C ARG A 22 1.80 -30.96 -14.68
N THR A 23 1.77 -31.95 -13.78
CA THR A 23 1.86 -31.70 -12.34
C THR A 23 3.31 -31.83 -11.86
N VAL A 24 3.79 -30.81 -11.15
CA VAL A 24 5.09 -30.81 -10.47
C VAL A 24 4.86 -30.92 -8.97
N GLN A 25 5.52 -31.90 -8.33
CA GLN A 25 5.58 -31.97 -6.87
C GLN A 25 6.67 -31.04 -6.36
N VAL A 26 6.39 -30.30 -5.30
CA VAL A 26 7.35 -29.40 -4.67
C VAL A 26 8.30 -30.23 -3.81
N PRO A 27 9.63 -30.08 -3.96
CA PRO A 27 10.60 -30.74 -3.09
C PRO A 27 10.35 -30.46 -1.61
N GLU A 28 10.58 -31.46 -0.78
CA GLU A 28 10.26 -31.43 0.65
C GLU A 28 11.05 -30.35 1.41
N ASP A 29 12.32 -30.16 1.05
CA ASP A 29 13.21 -29.13 1.58
C ASP A 29 12.71 -27.71 1.24
N THR A 30 12.11 -27.53 0.06
CA THR A 30 11.49 -26.27 -0.36
C THR A 30 10.26 -25.96 0.49
N VAL A 31 9.41 -26.95 0.76
CA VAL A 31 8.25 -26.77 1.66
C VAL A 31 8.71 -26.36 3.07
N VAL A 32 9.77 -27.00 3.58
CA VAL A 32 10.35 -26.65 4.89
C VAL A 32 10.90 -25.22 4.89
N ALA A 33 11.65 -24.83 3.86
CA ALA A 33 12.22 -23.49 3.76
C ALA A 33 11.14 -22.40 3.66
N VAL A 34 10.07 -22.62 2.90
CA VAL A 34 8.94 -21.69 2.78
C VAL A 34 8.19 -21.58 4.11
N LEU A 35 7.93 -22.70 4.79
CA LEU A 35 7.31 -22.68 6.13
C LEU A 35 8.19 -21.92 7.14
N ALA A 36 9.50 -22.12 7.11
CA ALA A 36 10.43 -21.38 7.96
C ALA A 36 10.40 -19.87 7.67
N ALA A 37 10.30 -19.47 6.40
CA ALA A 37 10.12 -18.07 6.02
C ALA A 37 8.79 -17.46 6.52
N LEU A 38 7.77 -18.29 6.74
CA LEU A 38 6.50 -17.93 7.40
C LEU A 38 6.56 -18.01 8.93
N GLY A 39 7.73 -18.30 9.52
CA GLY A 39 7.92 -18.43 10.96
C GLY A 39 7.45 -19.76 11.55
N VAL A 40 7.37 -20.82 10.75
CA VAL A 40 6.91 -22.15 11.16
C VAL A 40 8.04 -23.16 11.00
N ASP A 41 8.47 -23.79 12.10
CA ASP A 41 9.43 -24.89 12.03
C ASP A 41 8.75 -26.19 11.59
N ALA A 42 9.19 -26.72 10.45
CA ALA A 42 8.75 -27.99 9.88
C ALA A 42 9.92 -28.95 9.61
N SER A 43 11.09 -28.69 10.20
CA SER A 43 12.35 -29.40 9.93
C SER A 43 12.31 -30.87 10.38
N THR A 44 11.54 -31.20 11.41
CA THR A 44 11.41 -32.56 11.96
C THR A 44 9.93 -32.99 12.10
N PRO A 45 9.63 -34.30 12.15
CA PRO A 45 8.28 -34.77 12.46
C PRO A 45 7.72 -34.25 13.80
N GLU A 46 8.59 -34.06 14.80
CA GLU A 46 8.27 -33.48 16.11
C GLU A 46 7.84 -32.02 15.95
N SER A 47 8.66 -31.19 15.29
CA SER A 47 8.35 -29.77 15.03
C SER A 47 7.03 -29.61 14.27
N VAL A 48 6.76 -30.49 13.30
CA VAL A 48 5.50 -30.51 12.56
C VAL A 48 4.31 -30.80 13.48
N ARG A 49 4.41 -31.80 14.36
CA ARG A 49 3.34 -32.13 15.32
C ARG A 49 3.07 -30.96 16.26
N GLU A 50 4.12 -30.39 16.84
CA GLU A 50 3.97 -29.24 17.73
C GLU A 50 3.37 -28.01 17.01
N ALA A 51 3.76 -27.76 15.75
CA ALA A 51 3.21 -26.66 14.96
C ALA A 51 1.71 -26.85 14.69
N LEU A 52 1.28 -28.09 14.41
CA LEU A 52 -0.13 -28.45 14.25
C LEU A 52 -0.89 -28.24 15.57
N ASP A 53 -0.37 -28.74 16.69
CA ASP A 53 -1.00 -28.61 18.01
C ASP A 53 -1.14 -27.13 18.43
N ARG A 54 -0.10 -26.31 18.16
CA ARG A 54 -0.13 -24.85 18.35
C ARG A 54 -1.16 -24.17 17.45
N HIS A 55 -1.33 -24.64 16.21
CA HIS A 55 -2.34 -24.09 15.30
C HIS A 55 -3.76 -24.40 15.79
N GLU A 56 -4.03 -25.66 16.11
CA GLU A 56 -5.34 -26.11 16.60
C GLU A 56 -5.72 -25.44 17.93
N SER A 57 -4.77 -25.28 18.84
CA SER A 57 -5.00 -24.57 20.10
C SER A 57 -5.35 -23.09 19.87
N ARG A 58 -4.58 -22.40 19.01
CA ARG A 58 -4.89 -21.00 18.64
C ARG A 58 -6.28 -20.85 18.03
N GLN A 59 -6.69 -21.77 17.15
CA GLN A 59 -8.03 -21.71 16.56
C GLN A 59 -9.15 -21.93 17.57
N ARG A 60 -8.96 -22.82 18.56
CA ARG A 60 -9.94 -23.03 19.63
C ARG A 60 -10.10 -21.79 20.52
N ASP A 61 -9.01 -21.11 20.80
CA ASP A 61 -9.00 -19.96 21.71
C ASP A 61 -9.43 -18.66 21.03
N GLN A 62 -9.30 -18.59 19.71
CA GLN A 62 -9.60 -17.40 18.90
C GLN A 62 -11.11 -17.16 18.75
N LEU A 63 -11.58 -16.03 19.27
CA LEU A 63 -12.99 -15.62 19.14
C LEU A 63 -13.32 -15.03 17.76
N LEU A 64 -12.42 -14.22 17.19
CA LEU A 64 -12.57 -13.63 15.86
C LEU A 64 -11.34 -13.93 15.00
N PRO A 65 -11.50 -14.20 13.69
CA PRO A 65 -10.36 -14.33 12.78
C PRO A 65 -9.58 -13.00 12.71
N PRO A 66 -8.33 -13.00 12.22
CA PRO A 66 -7.50 -11.79 12.15
C PRO A 66 -8.13 -10.66 11.33
N CYS A 67 -9.00 -11.00 10.37
CA CYS A 67 -9.78 -10.07 9.56
C CYS A 67 -11.06 -10.78 9.11
N VAL A 68 -12.16 -10.04 9.02
CA VAL A 68 -13.43 -10.50 8.47
C VAL A 68 -13.69 -9.75 7.17
N VAL A 69 -13.92 -10.47 6.07
CA VAL A 69 -14.25 -9.87 4.77
C VAL A 69 -15.60 -10.41 4.32
N VAL A 70 -16.52 -9.50 3.97
CA VAL A 70 -17.86 -9.83 3.51
C VAL A 70 -18.25 -9.03 2.28
N ARG A 71 -19.29 -9.50 1.58
CA ARG A 71 -19.98 -8.75 0.54
C ARG A 71 -21.19 -8.01 1.13
N PRO A 72 -21.66 -6.90 0.52
CA PRO A 72 -22.90 -6.25 0.92
C PRO A 72 -24.06 -7.26 1.04
N GLY A 73 -24.85 -7.18 2.10
CA GLY A 73 -25.98 -8.09 2.32
C GLY A 73 -25.59 -9.53 2.66
N LYS A 74 -24.31 -9.84 2.90
CA LYS A 74 -23.84 -11.18 3.34
C LYS A 74 -23.32 -11.14 4.76
N ALA A 75 -23.75 -12.10 5.58
CA ALA A 75 -23.19 -12.31 6.91
C ALA A 75 -21.92 -13.17 6.82
N PRO A 76 -20.88 -12.89 7.64
CA PRO A 76 -19.72 -13.75 7.73
C PRO A 76 -20.05 -15.03 8.50
N ARG A 77 -19.39 -16.14 8.14
CA ARG A 77 -19.46 -17.38 8.93
C ARG A 77 -18.48 -17.28 10.09
N LEU A 78 -18.99 -16.96 11.28
CA LEU A 78 -18.20 -16.89 12.51
C LEU A 78 -18.62 -17.99 13.48
N SER A 79 -17.66 -18.79 13.94
CA SER A 79 -17.87 -19.82 14.96
C SER A 79 -17.74 -19.19 16.35
N LEU A 80 -18.80 -18.53 16.82
CA LEU A 80 -18.82 -17.85 18.10
C LEU A 80 -19.54 -18.68 19.18
N PRO A 81 -19.10 -18.63 20.45
CA PRO A 81 -19.90 -19.12 21.56
C PRO A 81 -21.29 -18.49 21.58
N GLU A 82 -22.30 -19.27 21.95
CA GLU A 82 -23.66 -18.76 22.11
C GLU A 82 -23.71 -17.57 23.08
N GLY A 83 -24.53 -16.56 22.78
CA GLY A 83 -24.66 -15.37 23.62
C GLY A 83 -23.55 -14.33 23.43
N THR A 84 -22.56 -14.58 22.56
CA THR A 84 -21.52 -13.59 22.21
C THR A 84 -22.17 -12.31 21.67
N ALA A 85 -21.82 -11.18 22.27
CA ALA A 85 -22.24 -9.85 21.84
C ALA A 85 -21.29 -9.33 20.76
N LEU A 86 -21.85 -8.83 19.66
CA LEU A 86 -21.11 -8.21 18.58
C LEU A 86 -21.39 -6.71 18.52
N ARG A 87 -20.34 -5.93 18.25
CA ARG A 87 -20.45 -4.51 17.96
C ARG A 87 -19.64 -4.17 16.72
N VAL A 88 -20.16 -3.28 15.89
CA VAL A 88 -19.43 -2.75 14.73
C VAL A 88 -19.17 -1.28 14.97
N ARG A 89 -17.92 -0.86 14.78
CA ARG A 89 -17.53 0.54 14.63
C ARG A 89 -17.39 0.85 13.14
N PRO A 90 -18.29 1.66 12.56
CA PRO A 90 -18.18 2.12 11.19
C PRO A 90 -16.87 2.86 10.89
N GLU A 91 -16.55 2.98 9.61
CA GLU A 91 -15.32 3.65 9.13
C GLU A 91 -15.39 5.17 9.35
N ASP A 92 -16.57 5.73 9.12
CA ASP A 92 -16.89 7.16 9.21
C ASP A 92 -17.00 7.68 10.66
N GLY A 93 -16.73 6.83 11.65
CA GLY A 93 -16.82 7.19 13.07
C GLY A 93 -18.25 7.30 13.59
N ALA A 94 -19.26 6.85 12.82
CA ALA A 94 -20.64 6.80 13.27
C ALA A 94 -20.80 5.93 14.55
N PRO A 95 -21.89 6.11 15.32
CA PRO A 95 -22.13 5.36 16.54
C PRO A 95 -22.07 3.84 16.31
N HIS A 96 -21.60 3.12 17.32
CA HIS A 96 -21.48 1.67 17.25
C HIS A 96 -22.86 1.02 17.14
N THR A 97 -23.01 0.08 16.22
CA THR A 97 -24.21 -0.76 16.12
C THR A 97 -23.99 -2.08 16.86
N ARG A 98 -25.04 -2.63 17.51
CA ARG A 98 -24.95 -3.81 18.39
C ARG A 98 -25.85 -4.96 17.93
N GLY A 99 -25.41 -6.19 18.15
CA GLY A 99 -26.19 -7.41 17.91
C GLY A 99 -25.70 -8.58 18.78
N ARG A 100 -26.43 -9.69 18.80
CA ARG A 100 -26.05 -10.91 19.53
C ARG A 100 -26.05 -12.14 18.61
N ALA A 101 -25.09 -13.03 18.81
CA ALA A 101 -25.06 -14.34 18.15
C ALA A 101 -26.14 -15.26 18.74
N ALA A 102 -26.94 -15.87 17.87
CA ALA A 102 -27.97 -16.83 18.26
C ALA A 102 -27.38 -18.23 18.51
N ALA A 103 -28.09 -19.07 19.27
CA ALA A 103 -27.74 -20.46 19.50
C ALA A 103 -27.63 -21.23 18.17
N GLY A 104 -26.46 -21.77 17.87
CA GLY A 104 -26.32 -22.78 16.81
C GLY A 104 -26.09 -22.28 15.37
N THR A 105 -25.43 -21.15 15.13
CA THR A 105 -24.87 -20.83 13.79
C THR A 105 -23.71 -21.77 13.43
N ARG A 106 -24.01 -23.06 13.24
CA ARG A 106 -23.24 -23.93 12.37
C ARG A 106 -23.78 -23.69 10.97
N GLY A 107 -22.91 -23.21 10.09
CA GLY A 107 -23.23 -23.04 8.67
C GLY A 107 -23.67 -24.36 8.06
N ALA A 108 -24.96 -24.58 8.00
CA ALA A 108 -25.60 -25.49 7.07
C ALA A 108 -26.48 -24.63 6.18
N ASP A 109 -26.47 -24.90 4.88
CA ASP A 109 -27.29 -24.25 3.87
C ASP A 109 -28.75 -24.14 4.34
N SER A 110 -29.15 -22.98 4.86
CA SER A 110 -30.57 -22.70 5.07
C SER A 110 -31.05 -21.86 3.90
N ALA A 111 -31.89 -22.50 3.12
CA ALA A 111 -32.69 -21.86 2.09
C ALA A 111 -33.44 -20.66 2.68
N LEU A 112 -33.52 -19.63 1.85
CA LEU A 112 -34.35 -18.43 1.95
C LEU A 112 -35.65 -18.70 2.73
N THR A 113 -35.79 -18.08 3.90
CA THR A 113 -37.11 -17.83 4.47
C THR A 113 -37.31 -16.32 4.45
N GLU A 114 -38.26 -15.88 3.64
CA GLU A 114 -38.61 -14.49 3.37
C GLU A 114 -38.89 -13.73 4.67
N ALA A 115 -37.97 -12.83 5.04
CA ALA A 115 -38.27 -11.77 5.99
C ALA A 115 -38.86 -10.61 5.20
N ARG A 116 -40.12 -10.29 5.50
CA ARG A 116 -40.90 -9.20 4.90
C ARG A 116 -40.12 -7.88 4.93
N THR A 117 -39.91 -7.32 3.74
CA THR A 117 -39.29 -6.02 3.53
C THR A 117 -40.31 -4.92 3.81
N GLU A 118 -40.31 -4.37 5.03
CA GLU A 118 -40.81 -3.01 5.22
C GLU A 118 -39.67 -2.04 4.92
N SER A 119 -39.91 -1.23 3.89
CA SER A 119 -39.05 -0.14 3.47
C SER A 119 -38.95 0.88 4.60
N VAL A 120 -37.79 1.56 4.77
CA VAL A 120 -37.70 3.02 5.00
C VAL A 120 -36.23 3.50 5.18
N HIS A 121 -35.92 4.50 4.35
CA HIS A 121 -35.03 5.66 4.45
C HIS A 121 -33.54 5.61 4.86
N ARG A 122 -32.79 6.43 4.10
CA ARG A 122 -31.44 6.95 4.37
C ARG A 122 -31.34 7.44 5.82
N GLY A 123 -30.40 6.87 6.58
CA GLY A 123 -30.15 7.21 7.98
C GLY A 123 -30.68 6.14 8.94
N GLY A 124 -30.24 4.90 8.78
CA GLY A 124 -30.69 3.78 9.60
C GLY A 124 -30.03 3.77 10.98
N VAL A 125 -30.74 4.22 12.01
CA VAL A 125 -30.46 3.83 13.39
C VAL A 125 -31.04 2.43 13.59
N LEU A 126 -30.18 1.42 13.60
CA LEU A 126 -30.58 0.03 13.89
C LEU A 126 -30.88 -0.09 15.40
N THR A 127 -32.13 -0.41 15.73
CA THR A 127 -32.69 -0.51 17.08
C THR A 127 -32.26 -1.78 17.83
N GLU A 128 -32.27 -1.73 19.17
CA GLU A 128 -32.03 -2.87 20.05
C GLU A 128 -32.88 -4.10 19.63
N GLY A 129 -32.22 -5.22 19.33
CA GLY A 129 -32.88 -6.48 18.93
C GLY A 129 -32.43 -7.09 17.60
N THR A 130 -31.55 -6.44 16.84
CA THR A 130 -31.02 -7.01 15.58
C THR A 130 -30.16 -8.25 15.85
N THR A 131 -30.41 -9.33 15.11
CA THR A 131 -29.52 -10.51 15.10
C THR A 131 -28.12 -10.11 14.62
N ALA A 132 -27.09 -10.85 15.03
CA ALA A 132 -25.72 -10.67 14.52
C ALA A 132 -25.66 -10.64 12.98
N GLU A 133 -26.47 -11.46 12.31
CA GLU A 133 -26.54 -11.49 10.85
C GLU A 133 -27.20 -10.24 10.26
N GLY A 134 -28.31 -9.76 10.83
CA GLY A 134 -28.97 -8.53 10.39
C GLY A 134 -28.06 -7.30 10.55
N LEU A 135 -27.27 -7.27 11.62
CA LEU A 135 -26.26 -6.23 11.86
C LEU A 135 -25.20 -6.20 10.75
N LEU A 136 -24.64 -7.36 10.41
CA LEU A 136 -23.49 -7.45 9.50
C LEU A 136 -23.87 -7.33 8.03
N THR A 137 -25.13 -7.63 7.69
CA THR A 137 -25.66 -7.54 6.31
C THR A 137 -26.02 -6.12 5.90
N ALA A 138 -26.31 -5.23 6.86
CA ALA A 138 -26.75 -3.84 6.60
C ALA A 138 -25.59 -2.84 6.41
N LEU A 139 -24.34 -3.27 6.54
CA LEU A 139 -23.19 -2.37 6.48
C LEU A 139 -22.87 -1.93 5.03
N PRO A 140 -22.56 -0.64 4.81
CA PRO A 140 -22.12 -0.16 3.52
C PRO A 140 -20.71 -0.70 3.17
N PRO A 141 -20.29 -0.67 1.90
CA PRO A 141 -18.89 -0.92 1.55
C PRO A 141 -17.94 0.00 2.33
N GLY A 142 -16.86 -0.57 2.89
CA GLY A 142 -15.92 0.17 3.71
C GLY A 142 -15.05 -0.71 4.61
N ALA A 143 -14.17 -0.06 5.37
CA ALA A 143 -13.26 -0.65 6.34
C ALA A 143 -13.72 -0.34 7.78
N HIS A 144 -14.46 -1.26 8.38
CA HIS A 144 -15.02 -1.17 9.72
C HIS A 144 -14.16 -1.91 10.76
N THR A 145 -14.54 -1.80 12.03
CA THR A 145 -13.99 -2.63 13.12
C THR A 145 -15.10 -3.49 13.72
N LEU A 146 -14.90 -4.80 13.80
CA LEU A 146 -15.76 -5.74 14.52
C LEU A 146 -15.20 -6.00 15.91
N LEU A 147 -16.05 -5.91 16.92
CA LEU A 147 -15.75 -6.24 18.30
C LEU A 147 -16.67 -7.39 18.74
N ALA A 148 -16.09 -8.38 19.42
CA ALA A 148 -16.81 -9.51 20.00
C ALA A 148 -16.51 -9.62 21.50
N GLU A 149 -17.54 -9.90 22.28
CA GLU A 149 -17.47 -10.17 23.71
C GLU A 149 -18.28 -11.43 24.04
N ALA A 150 -17.57 -12.50 24.39
CA ALA A 150 -18.17 -13.79 24.75
C ALA A 150 -18.68 -13.78 26.20
N PRO A 151 -19.66 -14.64 26.56
CA PRO A 151 -20.18 -14.69 27.93
C PRO A 151 -19.16 -15.10 28.99
N ASP A 152 -18.11 -15.81 28.58
CA ASP A 152 -16.97 -16.20 29.43
C ASP A 152 -15.98 -15.04 29.68
N GLY A 153 -16.27 -13.84 29.19
CA GLY A 153 -15.47 -12.63 29.36
C GLY A 153 -14.38 -12.43 28.30
N ARG A 154 -14.17 -13.39 27.38
CA ARG A 154 -13.21 -13.21 26.28
C ARG A 154 -13.66 -12.08 25.36
N ARG A 155 -12.72 -11.24 24.95
CA ARG A 155 -12.93 -10.13 24.02
C ARG A 155 -11.99 -10.24 22.83
N ALA A 156 -12.50 -9.91 21.64
CA ALA A 156 -11.69 -9.83 20.43
C ALA A 156 -12.10 -8.63 19.59
N THR A 157 -11.14 -8.11 18.83
CA THR A 157 -11.34 -7.04 17.86
C THR A 157 -10.69 -7.44 16.55
N ALA A 158 -11.37 -7.24 15.43
CA ALA A 158 -10.85 -7.53 14.10
C ALA A 158 -11.29 -6.45 13.09
N PRO A 159 -10.49 -6.14 12.07
CA PRO A 159 -10.97 -5.41 10.90
C PRO A 159 -12.14 -6.15 10.24
N LEU A 160 -13.16 -5.40 9.82
CA LEU A 160 -14.30 -5.88 9.06
C LEU A 160 -14.37 -5.11 7.75
N ILE A 161 -14.09 -5.79 6.63
CA ILE A 161 -14.08 -5.19 5.30
C ILE A 161 -15.35 -5.62 4.57
N VAL A 162 -16.17 -4.65 4.19
CA VAL A 162 -17.33 -4.88 3.30
C VAL A 162 -16.90 -4.52 1.89
N ALA A 163 -16.61 -5.52 1.07
CA ALA A 163 -16.06 -5.34 -0.27
C ALA A 163 -17.17 -5.38 -1.34
N PRO A 164 -17.29 -4.35 -2.21
CA PRO A 164 -18.37 -4.29 -3.21
C PRO A 164 -18.27 -5.46 -4.20
N ASP A 165 -19.41 -6.05 -4.59
CA ASP A 165 -19.45 -7.24 -5.46
C ASP A 165 -18.75 -7.04 -6.80
N ARG A 166 -18.75 -5.81 -7.32
CA ARG A 166 -18.13 -5.45 -8.58
C ARG A 166 -17.41 -4.11 -8.43
N MET A 167 -16.29 -3.98 -9.14
CA MET A 167 -15.64 -2.69 -9.35
C MET A 167 -16.54 -1.82 -10.25
N PRO A 168 -16.71 -0.52 -9.97
CA PRO A 168 -17.39 0.38 -10.91
C PRO A 168 -16.59 0.42 -12.22
N LEU A 169 -17.24 0.07 -13.32
CA LEU A 169 -16.66 0.13 -14.67
C LEU A 169 -17.30 1.28 -15.44
N SER A 170 -16.52 1.95 -16.29
CA SER A 170 -17.09 2.87 -17.27
C SER A 170 -18.03 2.10 -18.20
N PRO A 171 -19.27 2.57 -18.42
CA PRO A 171 -20.20 1.92 -19.34
C PRO A 171 -19.79 2.09 -20.81
N VAL A 172 -18.89 3.02 -21.10
CA VAL A 172 -18.46 3.37 -22.47
C VAL A 172 -17.13 2.69 -22.79
N ARG A 173 -17.06 2.01 -23.93
CA ARG A 173 -15.81 1.50 -24.47
C ARG A 173 -14.90 2.66 -24.86
N SER A 174 -13.65 2.61 -24.39
CA SER A 174 -12.64 3.62 -24.68
C SER A 174 -11.34 2.98 -25.19
N HIS A 175 -10.53 3.80 -25.85
CA HIS A 175 -9.13 3.52 -26.12
C HIS A 175 -8.25 4.49 -25.30
N GLY A 176 -6.94 4.25 -25.29
CA GLY A 176 -5.99 5.03 -24.54
C GLY A 176 -4.56 4.70 -24.94
N PHE A 177 -3.61 5.43 -24.36
CA PHE A 177 -2.17 5.20 -24.57
C PHE A 177 -1.59 4.33 -23.45
N LEU A 178 -0.61 3.49 -23.79
CA LEU A 178 0.29 2.86 -22.83
C LEU A 178 1.67 3.46 -23.03
N VAL A 179 2.17 4.14 -21.99
CA VAL A 179 3.43 4.89 -22.07
C VAL A 179 4.34 4.51 -20.91
N GLN A 180 5.61 4.29 -21.21
CA GLN A 180 6.64 4.31 -20.18
C GLN A 180 6.96 5.79 -19.91
N LEU A 181 6.46 6.35 -18.81
CA LEU A 181 6.50 7.80 -18.55
C LEU A 181 7.94 8.33 -18.63
N TYR A 182 8.90 7.57 -18.11
CA TYR A 182 10.31 7.97 -18.15
C TYR A 182 10.84 8.21 -19.58
N SER A 183 10.27 7.59 -20.61
CA SER A 183 10.65 7.78 -22.01
C SER A 183 9.81 8.81 -22.77
N LEU A 184 8.85 9.47 -22.12
CA LEU A 184 8.01 10.50 -22.73
C LEU A 184 8.65 11.89 -22.51
N LEU A 185 9.54 12.30 -23.40
CA LEU A 185 10.23 13.58 -23.28
C LEU A 185 9.54 14.67 -24.10
N SER A 186 9.38 15.85 -23.50
CA SER A 186 9.06 17.10 -24.19
C SER A 186 10.30 18.01 -24.26
N ALA A 187 10.16 19.15 -24.95
CA ALA A 187 11.19 20.19 -24.99
C ALA A 187 11.50 20.83 -23.62
N ARG A 188 10.72 20.53 -22.58
CA ARG A 188 10.92 21.02 -21.22
C ARG A 188 11.53 19.98 -20.29
N SER A 189 11.48 18.69 -20.62
CA SER A 189 11.96 17.59 -19.77
C SER A 189 13.43 17.75 -19.39
N TRP A 190 13.80 17.28 -18.19
CA TRP A 190 15.17 17.36 -17.66
C TRP A 190 16.08 16.23 -18.14
N GLY A 191 15.76 15.59 -19.27
CA GLY A 191 16.43 14.37 -19.75
C GLY A 191 15.63 13.08 -19.57
N MET A 192 14.48 13.16 -18.90
CA MET A 192 13.57 12.05 -18.65
C MET A 192 12.14 12.60 -18.56
N GLY A 193 11.16 11.80 -18.98
CA GLY A 193 9.76 12.19 -18.89
C GLY A 193 9.25 12.26 -17.45
N ASP A 194 8.41 13.25 -17.17
CA ASP A 194 7.92 13.55 -15.82
C ASP A 194 6.43 13.93 -15.78
N LEU A 195 5.90 14.30 -14.60
CA LEU A 195 4.47 14.56 -14.41
C LEU A 195 3.93 15.71 -15.26
N GLY A 196 4.76 16.68 -15.65
CA GLY A 196 4.36 17.73 -16.59
C GLY A 196 4.13 17.17 -18.00
N ASP A 197 5.01 16.26 -18.45
CA ASP A 197 4.87 15.59 -19.75
C ASP A 197 3.62 14.69 -19.77
N LEU A 198 3.34 14.01 -18.65
CA LEU A 198 2.13 13.22 -18.49
C LEU A 198 0.86 14.08 -18.57
N ALA A 199 0.84 15.23 -17.90
CA ALA A 199 -0.30 16.14 -17.92
C ALA A 199 -0.56 16.66 -19.34
N ASP A 200 0.49 17.05 -20.07
CA ASP A 200 0.38 17.50 -21.46
C ASP A 200 -0.14 16.39 -22.37
N LEU A 201 0.40 15.16 -22.27
CA LEU A 201 -0.05 14.02 -23.08
C LEU A 201 -1.51 13.67 -22.80
N ALA A 202 -1.92 13.60 -21.53
CA ALA A 202 -3.29 13.27 -21.15
C ALA A 202 -4.27 14.35 -21.66
N ALA A 203 -3.91 15.62 -21.50
CA ALA A 203 -4.74 16.74 -21.90
C ALA A 203 -4.89 16.85 -23.42
N TRP A 204 -3.80 16.67 -24.17
CA TRP A 204 -3.82 16.64 -25.63
C TRP A 204 -4.58 15.43 -26.17
N SER A 205 -4.23 14.21 -25.73
CA SER A 205 -4.83 12.98 -26.27
C SER A 205 -6.33 12.87 -25.99
N GLY A 206 -6.78 13.30 -24.80
CA GLY A 206 -8.19 13.34 -24.47
C GLY A 206 -8.98 14.30 -25.37
N ARG A 207 -8.45 15.50 -25.63
CA ARG A 207 -9.13 16.53 -26.43
C ARG A 207 -9.05 16.29 -27.93
N ALA A 208 -7.88 15.90 -28.43
CA ALA A 208 -7.62 15.80 -29.86
C ALA A 208 -7.98 14.42 -30.44
N LEU A 209 -7.86 13.36 -29.65
CA LEU A 209 -8.04 11.98 -30.11
C LEU A 209 -9.20 11.26 -29.43
N GLY A 210 -9.81 11.85 -28.40
CA GLY A 210 -10.85 11.19 -27.62
C GLY A 210 -10.33 10.01 -26.80
N ALA A 211 -9.04 10.02 -26.42
CA ALA A 211 -8.48 8.99 -25.55
C ALA A 211 -9.08 9.11 -24.14
N GLY A 212 -9.63 8.02 -23.62
CA GLY A 212 -10.27 8.01 -22.29
C GLY A 212 -9.33 7.63 -21.15
N PHE A 213 -8.10 7.20 -21.43
CA PHE A 213 -7.09 6.93 -20.41
C PHE A 213 -5.66 7.02 -20.96
N VAL A 214 -4.72 7.23 -20.04
CA VAL A 214 -3.29 7.01 -20.25
C VAL A 214 -2.81 6.05 -19.17
N GLN A 215 -2.33 4.88 -19.57
CA GLN A 215 -1.70 3.91 -18.69
C GLN A 215 -0.19 4.16 -18.66
N ILE A 216 0.37 4.16 -17.46
CA ILE A 216 1.80 4.39 -17.23
C ILE A 216 2.46 3.23 -16.49
N ASN A 217 3.79 3.19 -16.51
CA ASN A 217 4.56 2.35 -15.60
C ASN A 217 4.38 2.77 -14.13
N PRO A 218 4.73 1.89 -13.17
CA PRO A 218 4.73 2.28 -11.76
C PRO A 218 5.66 3.47 -11.50
N LEU A 219 5.20 4.43 -10.68
CA LEU A 219 5.96 5.62 -10.27
C LEU A 219 6.45 5.50 -8.82
N HIS A 220 6.70 4.27 -8.37
CA HIS A 220 7.06 3.95 -6.99
C HIS A 220 8.48 4.43 -6.66
N ALA A 221 8.70 4.90 -5.43
CA ALA A 221 10.01 5.34 -4.95
C ALA A 221 11.08 4.28 -5.23
N ALA A 222 12.13 4.66 -5.94
CA ALA A 222 13.24 3.79 -6.26
C ALA A 222 14.09 3.47 -5.02
N VAL A 223 14.95 2.46 -5.15
CA VAL A 223 16.06 2.25 -4.20
C VAL A 223 17.16 3.25 -4.54
N PRO A 224 17.59 4.15 -3.63
CA PRO A 224 18.66 5.10 -3.91
C PRO A 224 19.95 4.37 -4.33
N GLY A 225 20.59 4.84 -5.39
CA GLY A 225 21.94 4.37 -5.78
C GLY A 225 22.99 4.74 -4.72
N THR A 226 24.11 4.01 -4.75
CA THR A 226 25.31 4.27 -3.93
C THR A 226 26.50 4.57 -4.83
N PRO A 227 27.59 5.18 -4.32
CA PRO A 227 28.83 5.29 -5.08
C PRO A 227 29.26 3.92 -5.63
N GLY A 228 29.37 3.80 -6.97
CA GLY A 228 29.73 2.55 -7.65
C GLY A 228 28.57 1.59 -7.97
N ALA A 229 27.35 1.88 -7.53
CA ALA A 229 26.15 1.12 -7.90
C ALA A 229 24.98 2.08 -8.20
N PRO A 230 24.68 2.33 -9.48
CA PRO A 230 23.61 3.26 -9.87
C PRO A 230 22.24 2.76 -9.41
N THR A 231 21.25 3.65 -9.41
CA THR A 231 19.86 3.29 -9.09
C THR A 231 19.38 2.23 -10.09
N ASP A 232 18.71 1.16 -9.62
CA ASP A 232 18.06 0.19 -10.52
C ASP A 232 17.02 0.94 -11.37
N PRO A 233 17.14 0.93 -12.71
CA PRO A 233 16.22 1.66 -13.58
C PRO A 233 14.83 1.00 -13.68
N SER A 234 14.66 -0.21 -13.14
CA SER A 234 13.40 -0.95 -13.21
C SER A 234 12.33 -0.38 -12.27
N PRO A 235 11.17 0.08 -12.78
CA PRO A 235 10.06 0.56 -11.95
C PRO A 235 9.38 -0.56 -11.16
N TYR A 236 9.77 -1.83 -11.38
CA TYR A 236 9.21 -3.01 -10.72
C TYR A 236 10.04 -3.53 -9.55
N ARG A 237 11.15 -2.84 -9.21
CA ARG A 237 11.97 -3.11 -8.02
C ARG A 237 12.07 -1.88 -7.09
N PRO A 238 10.94 -1.30 -6.66
CA PRO A 238 10.96 -0.10 -5.83
C PRO A 238 11.35 -0.40 -4.38
N SER A 239 11.83 0.63 -3.68
CA SER A 239 11.98 0.61 -2.22
C SER A 239 10.63 0.64 -1.51
N SER A 240 9.65 1.36 -2.08
CA SER A 240 8.29 1.45 -1.56
C SER A 240 7.24 1.53 -2.67
N ARG A 241 6.20 0.70 -2.58
CA ARG A 241 5.01 0.80 -3.45
C ARG A 241 3.99 1.85 -2.99
N ARG A 242 4.21 2.48 -1.83
CA ARG A 242 3.30 3.48 -1.23
C ARG A 242 3.65 4.91 -1.64
N PHE A 243 4.93 5.22 -1.73
CA PHE A 243 5.40 6.59 -1.97
C PHE A 243 5.85 6.76 -3.43
N PRO A 244 5.58 7.92 -4.05
CA PRO A 244 6.00 8.19 -5.41
C PRO A 244 7.48 8.57 -5.48
N ASP A 245 8.12 8.28 -6.61
CA ASP A 245 9.50 8.67 -6.89
C ASP A 245 9.61 10.16 -7.26
N PRO A 246 10.35 10.97 -6.49
CA PRO A 246 10.49 12.41 -6.75
C PRO A 246 11.21 12.75 -8.06
N VAL A 247 11.89 11.80 -8.72
CA VAL A 247 12.52 12.03 -10.04
C VAL A 247 11.51 12.46 -11.12
N HIS A 248 10.23 12.10 -10.94
CA HIS A 248 9.14 12.48 -11.84
C HIS A 248 8.51 13.85 -11.54
N LEU A 249 9.03 14.62 -10.59
CA LEU A 249 8.57 16.00 -10.39
C LEU A 249 9.03 16.91 -11.52
N ARG A 250 8.13 17.77 -12.01
CA ARG A 250 8.49 18.95 -12.78
C ARG A 250 8.91 20.04 -11.79
N ILE A 251 10.21 20.32 -11.70
CA ILE A 251 10.73 21.23 -10.66
C ILE A 251 10.18 22.65 -10.85
N GLU A 252 10.08 23.08 -12.10
CA GLU A 252 9.60 24.41 -12.48
C GLU A 252 8.12 24.64 -12.14
N ASP A 253 7.34 23.57 -11.94
CA ASP A 253 5.94 23.65 -11.51
C ASP A 253 5.78 23.80 -9.99
N VAL A 254 6.88 23.66 -9.22
CA VAL A 254 6.86 23.95 -7.78
C VAL A 254 6.76 25.47 -7.60
N PRO A 255 5.71 26.00 -6.94
CA PRO A 255 5.48 27.46 -6.87
C PRO A 255 6.66 28.25 -6.29
N GLU A 256 7.40 27.63 -5.39
CA GLU A 256 8.59 28.21 -4.76
C GLU A 256 9.80 28.31 -5.71
N PHE A 257 9.86 27.55 -6.82
CA PHE A 257 10.96 27.62 -7.81
C PHE A 257 11.04 28.99 -8.50
N VAL A 258 9.90 29.58 -8.84
CA VAL A 258 9.82 30.93 -9.45
C VAL A 258 10.26 32.02 -8.46
N GLN A 259 10.25 31.74 -7.16
CA GLN A 259 10.61 32.69 -6.12
C GLN A 259 12.11 32.70 -5.79
N LEU A 260 12.91 31.80 -6.39
CA LEU A 260 14.36 31.81 -6.25
C LEU A 260 14.94 33.17 -6.68
N ARG A 261 15.92 33.68 -5.93
CA ARG A 261 16.59 34.97 -6.18
C ARG A 261 18.11 34.83 -6.01
N GLY A 262 18.85 35.78 -6.59
CA GLY A 262 20.29 35.90 -6.41
C GLY A 262 21.06 34.62 -6.80
N PRO A 263 22.07 34.21 -6.03
CA PRO A 263 22.89 33.03 -6.34
C PRO A 263 22.09 31.74 -6.50
N ALA A 264 21.00 31.57 -5.75
CA ALA A 264 20.15 30.38 -5.87
C ALA A 264 19.41 30.34 -7.21
N ARG A 265 19.01 31.51 -7.74
CA ARG A 265 18.41 31.59 -9.08
C ARG A 265 19.44 31.30 -10.16
N GLU A 266 20.61 31.93 -10.08
CA GLU A 266 21.71 31.70 -11.02
C GLU A 266 22.11 30.21 -11.07
N ARG A 267 22.15 29.55 -9.91
CA ARG A 267 22.43 28.12 -9.85
C ARG A 267 21.31 27.29 -10.46
N ALA A 268 20.05 27.62 -10.21
CA ALA A 268 18.92 26.93 -10.84
C ALA A 268 18.95 27.07 -12.38
N ASP A 269 19.35 28.22 -12.91
CA ASP A 269 19.51 28.42 -14.35
C ASP A 269 20.62 27.53 -14.94
N GLN A 270 21.75 27.36 -14.23
CA GLN A 270 22.80 26.41 -14.63
C GLN A 270 22.31 24.96 -14.64
N LEU A 271 21.47 24.58 -13.65
CA LEU A 271 20.88 23.25 -13.61
C LEU A 271 19.93 23.01 -14.78
N LEU A 272 19.15 24.03 -15.20
CA LEU A 272 18.28 23.96 -16.38
C LEU A 272 19.07 23.80 -17.69
N GLU A 273 20.23 24.44 -17.81
CA GLU A 273 21.12 24.24 -18.95
C GLU A 273 21.67 22.82 -18.99
N ALA A 274 22.13 22.29 -17.85
CA ALA A 274 22.57 20.90 -17.75
C ALA A 274 21.43 19.90 -18.08
N ALA A 275 20.22 20.18 -17.60
CA ALA A 275 19.04 19.39 -17.89
C ALA A 275 18.66 19.44 -19.39
N THR A 276 18.88 20.58 -20.04
CA THR A 276 18.74 20.75 -21.50
C THR A 276 19.75 19.93 -22.27
N ALA A 277 21.00 19.85 -21.81
CA ALA A 277 22.00 18.98 -22.40
C ALA A 277 21.59 17.50 -22.30
N LEU A 278 21.14 17.02 -21.12
CA LEU A 278 20.64 15.65 -20.95
C LEU A 278 19.45 15.33 -21.86
N ARG A 279 18.48 16.25 -21.98
CA ARG A 279 17.36 16.08 -22.92
C ARG A 279 17.83 16.00 -24.36
N THR A 280 18.78 16.85 -24.74
CA THR A 280 19.25 16.93 -26.14
C THR A 280 19.99 15.66 -26.53
N SER A 281 20.83 15.11 -25.66
CA SER A 281 21.53 13.85 -25.93
C SER A 281 20.55 12.70 -26.19
N VAL A 282 19.48 12.61 -25.40
CA VAL A 282 18.44 11.57 -25.59
C VAL A 282 17.63 11.82 -26.88
N LEU A 283 17.12 13.03 -27.09
CA LEU A 283 16.21 13.33 -28.21
C LEU A 283 16.89 13.44 -29.57
N ARG A 284 18.17 13.83 -29.62
CA ARG A 284 18.87 14.19 -30.87
C ARG A 284 20.12 13.37 -31.14
N GLU A 285 20.74 12.81 -30.11
CA GLU A 285 22.04 12.13 -30.24
C GLU A 285 21.93 10.62 -30.00
N GLY A 286 20.74 10.10 -29.69
CA GLY A 286 20.50 8.67 -29.48
C GLY A 286 21.03 8.12 -28.16
N ALA A 287 21.34 8.99 -27.19
CA ALA A 287 21.76 8.58 -25.87
C ALA A 287 20.63 7.86 -25.11
N LEU A 288 21.01 6.94 -24.22
CA LEU A 288 20.07 6.37 -23.24
C LEU A 288 19.77 7.40 -22.14
N ILE A 289 18.62 7.23 -21.49
CA ILE A 289 18.22 8.07 -20.35
C ILE A 289 19.16 7.82 -19.18
N ASP A 290 19.84 8.86 -18.73
CA ASP A 290 20.64 8.84 -17.50
C ASP A 290 19.79 9.30 -16.31
N ARG A 291 19.11 8.34 -15.68
CA ARG A 291 18.21 8.60 -14.54
C ARG A 291 18.94 9.22 -13.34
N ASP A 292 20.17 8.79 -13.07
CA ASP A 292 20.92 9.26 -11.91
C ASP A 292 21.43 10.69 -12.11
N ALA A 293 21.87 11.05 -13.33
CA ALA A 293 22.18 12.44 -13.67
C ALA A 293 20.93 13.34 -13.58
N VAL A 294 19.79 12.88 -14.10
CA VAL A 294 18.51 13.60 -13.97
C VAL A 294 18.17 13.83 -12.50
N TRP A 295 18.25 12.78 -11.67
CA TRP A 295 17.94 12.89 -10.25
C TRP A 295 18.91 13.80 -9.52
N ALA A 296 20.20 13.75 -9.82
CA ALA A 296 21.20 14.65 -9.23
C ALA A 296 20.86 16.13 -9.47
N LEU A 297 20.52 16.49 -10.71
CA LEU A 297 20.09 17.85 -11.05
C LEU A 297 18.80 18.25 -10.34
N LYS A 298 17.78 17.38 -10.39
CA LYS A 298 16.47 17.66 -9.78
C LYS A 298 16.57 17.78 -8.25
N ARG A 299 17.36 16.93 -7.60
CA ARG A 299 17.58 16.96 -6.15
C ARG A 299 18.24 18.27 -5.74
N GLU A 300 19.30 18.70 -6.44
CA GLU A 300 19.96 19.98 -6.13
C GLU A 300 19.00 21.16 -6.30
N ALA A 301 18.19 21.16 -7.37
CA ALA A 301 17.17 22.19 -7.56
C ALA A 301 16.11 22.18 -6.44
N LEU A 302 15.66 21.00 -5.97
CA LEU A 302 14.74 20.87 -4.84
C LEU A 302 15.36 21.38 -3.53
N GLU A 303 16.67 21.18 -3.31
CA GLU A 303 17.37 21.74 -2.16
C GLU A 303 17.39 23.27 -2.19
N LEU A 304 17.58 23.89 -3.36
CA LEU A 304 17.45 25.34 -3.53
C LEU A 304 16.02 25.80 -3.25
N VAL A 305 15.02 25.14 -3.83
CA VAL A 305 13.59 25.46 -3.65
C VAL A 305 13.18 25.39 -2.18
N ARG A 306 13.70 24.41 -1.44
CA ARG A 306 13.42 24.23 -0.01
C ARG A 306 13.83 25.45 0.85
N THR A 307 14.82 26.24 0.40
CA THR A 307 15.26 27.44 1.13
C THR A 307 14.27 28.61 1.04
N VAL A 308 13.32 28.55 0.09
CA VAL A 308 12.30 29.57 -0.08
C VAL A 308 11.24 29.44 1.02
N PRO A 309 10.96 30.50 1.79
CA PRO A 309 9.91 30.46 2.80
C PRO A 309 8.53 30.18 2.18
N LEU A 310 7.83 29.18 2.73
CA LEU A 310 6.44 28.91 2.34
C LEU A 310 5.53 30.06 2.80
N SER A 311 4.57 30.44 1.95
CA SER A 311 3.47 31.31 2.38
C SER A 311 2.64 30.63 3.48
N PRO A 312 1.90 31.39 4.31
CA PRO A 312 1.09 30.81 5.39
C PRO A 312 0.13 29.70 4.92
N GLY A 313 -0.53 29.91 3.77
CA GLY A 313 -1.43 28.89 3.20
C GLY A 313 -0.70 27.64 2.70
N ARG A 314 0.49 27.80 2.10
CA ARG A 314 1.34 26.67 1.67
C ARG A 314 1.86 25.87 2.87
N ARG A 315 2.25 26.56 3.93
CA ARG A 315 2.69 25.95 5.19
C ARG A 315 1.56 25.14 5.83
N ALA A 316 0.35 25.71 5.91
CA ALA A 316 -0.83 24.99 6.42
C ALA A 316 -1.11 23.73 5.62
N ALA A 317 -1.19 23.82 4.28
CA ALA A 317 -1.42 22.67 3.42
C ALA A 317 -0.33 21.58 3.55
N TYR A 318 0.93 21.98 3.74
CA TYR A 318 2.02 21.04 3.99
C TYR A 318 1.86 20.34 5.35
N CYS A 319 1.51 21.07 6.41
CA CYS A 319 1.23 20.48 7.72
C CYS A 319 0.04 19.51 7.67
N ASP A 320 -1.03 19.85 6.95
CA ASP A 320 -2.20 18.97 6.76
C ASP A 320 -1.79 17.67 6.04
N PHE A 321 -0.96 17.77 4.99
CA PHE A 321 -0.42 16.61 4.28
C PHE A 321 0.41 15.70 5.20
N LEU A 322 1.27 16.28 6.04
CA LEU A 322 2.06 15.51 7.01
C LEU A 322 1.16 14.78 8.02
N ALA A 323 0.16 15.48 8.57
CA ALA A 323 -0.80 14.90 9.50
C ALA A 323 -1.64 13.76 8.87
N GLU A 324 -2.09 13.94 7.62
CA GLU A 324 -2.85 12.92 6.88
C GLU A 324 -2.03 11.66 6.59
N ARG A 325 -0.74 11.82 6.27
CA ARG A 325 0.14 10.70 5.89
C ARG A 325 0.71 9.96 7.10
N GLY A 326 0.91 10.67 8.21
CA GLY A 326 1.30 10.15 9.51
C GLY A 326 2.60 9.34 9.51
N GLN A 327 2.71 8.42 10.48
CA GLN A 327 3.92 7.65 10.79
C GLN A 327 4.59 7.00 9.56
N ALA A 328 3.79 6.49 8.62
CA ALA A 328 4.34 5.80 7.46
C ALA A 328 5.16 6.73 6.55
N LEU A 329 4.78 7.99 6.41
CA LEU A 329 5.56 8.97 5.66
C LEU A 329 6.84 9.33 6.43
N GLU A 330 6.74 9.53 7.75
CA GLU A 330 7.91 9.81 8.57
C GLU A 330 8.92 8.66 8.55
N ASP A 331 8.46 7.42 8.60
CA ASP A 331 9.31 6.22 8.49
C ASP A 331 10.01 6.15 7.13
N HIS A 332 9.30 6.49 6.05
CA HIS A 332 9.88 6.52 4.72
C HIS A 332 10.90 7.65 4.54
N ALA A 333 10.58 8.85 5.02
CA ALA A 333 11.50 9.99 4.97
C ALA A 333 12.77 9.71 5.77
N LEU A 334 12.64 9.16 6.99
CA LEU A 334 13.77 8.75 7.80
C LEU A 334 14.60 7.66 7.11
N TRP A 335 13.94 6.67 6.50
CA TRP A 335 14.66 5.65 5.73
C TRP A 335 15.46 6.27 4.58
N CYS A 336 14.89 7.23 3.84
CA CYS A 336 15.61 7.94 2.79
C CYS A 336 16.83 8.70 3.34
N ALA A 337 16.66 9.46 4.43
CA ALA A 337 17.76 10.21 5.05
C ALA A 337 18.90 9.29 5.55
N LEU A 338 18.55 8.16 6.15
CA LEU A 338 19.53 7.16 6.60
C LEU A 338 20.19 6.45 5.41
N ALA A 339 19.45 6.15 4.35
CA ALA A 339 19.97 5.52 3.13
C ALA A 339 20.97 6.42 2.39
N GLU A 340 20.81 7.75 2.44
CA GLU A 340 21.82 8.68 1.89
C GLU A 340 23.17 8.55 2.60
N THR A 341 23.17 8.22 3.88
CA THR A 341 24.38 8.13 4.71
C THR A 341 24.98 6.71 4.71
N HIS A 342 24.13 5.70 4.81
CA HIS A 342 24.54 4.31 5.05
C HIS A 342 24.32 3.37 3.84
N GLY A 343 23.73 3.88 2.76
CA GLY A 343 23.24 3.08 1.65
C GLY A 343 21.90 2.39 1.96
N PRO A 344 21.27 1.76 0.95
CA PRO A 344 19.89 1.28 1.05
C PRO A 344 19.70 -0.03 1.84
N GLU A 345 20.77 -0.79 2.10
CA GLU A 345 20.69 -2.06 2.84
C GLU A 345 20.57 -1.80 4.35
N TRP A 346 19.34 -1.62 4.83
CA TRP A 346 19.08 -1.27 6.22
C TRP A 346 19.60 -2.28 7.26
N ARG A 347 19.79 -3.55 6.88
CA ARG A 347 20.30 -4.58 7.80
C ARG A 347 21.77 -4.39 8.17
N THR A 348 22.51 -3.62 7.38
CA THR A 348 23.93 -3.32 7.66
C THR A 348 24.10 -2.02 8.44
N TRP A 349 23.01 -1.30 8.72
CA TRP A 349 23.08 -0.02 9.43
C TRP A 349 23.53 -0.20 10.88
N PRO A 350 24.35 0.73 11.40
CA PRO A 350 24.90 0.63 12.74
C PRO A 350 23.85 0.89 13.84
N GLY A 351 24.21 0.58 15.09
CA GLY A 351 23.60 1.21 16.27
C GLY A 351 22.12 0.90 16.51
N GLY A 352 21.56 -0.17 15.94
CA GLY A 352 20.15 -0.54 16.11
C GLY A 352 19.18 0.22 15.21
N LEU A 353 19.68 0.90 14.17
CA LEU A 353 18.87 1.58 13.16
C LEU A 353 18.10 0.61 12.23
N ALA A 354 18.44 -0.68 12.28
CA ALA A 354 17.75 -1.72 11.52
C ALA A 354 16.31 -1.97 12.01
N ASP A 355 15.99 -1.63 13.26
CA ASP A 355 14.61 -1.73 13.78
C ASP A 355 13.94 -0.34 13.79
N PRO A 356 12.87 -0.13 13.01
CA PRO A 356 12.16 1.16 12.97
C PRO A 356 11.55 1.57 14.32
N ARG A 357 11.39 0.62 15.26
CA ARG A 357 10.82 0.84 16.59
C ARG A 357 11.88 1.01 17.69
N SER A 358 13.17 0.99 17.35
CA SER A 358 14.23 1.11 18.35
C SER A 358 14.35 2.54 18.88
N ALA A 359 14.91 2.66 20.10
CA ALA A 359 15.25 3.97 20.66
C ALA A 359 16.31 4.72 19.82
N ALA A 360 17.17 3.99 19.10
CA ALA A 360 18.15 4.59 18.20
C ALA A 360 17.47 5.24 16.99
N THR A 361 16.51 4.57 16.38
CA THR A 361 15.72 5.12 15.28
C THR A 361 14.90 6.33 15.73
N ALA A 362 14.34 6.30 16.94
CA ALA A 362 13.63 7.45 17.51
C ALA A 362 14.55 8.68 17.69
N ARG A 363 15.80 8.49 18.11
CA ARG A 363 16.80 9.57 18.17
C ARG A 363 17.17 10.08 16.78
N ALA A 364 17.47 9.18 15.85
CA ALA A 364 17.79 9.53 14.47
C ALA A 364 16.67 10.37 13.82
N ARG A 365 15.40 10.05 14.11
CA ARG A 365 14.25 10.86 13.66
C ARG A 365 14.34 12.32 14.11
N THR A 366 14.80 12.57 15.33
CA THR A 366 14.96 13.92 15.87
C THR A 366 16.18 14.62 15.27
N GLU A 367 17.28 13.89 15.08
CA GLU A 367 18.53 14.40 14.50
C GLU A 367 18.38 14.77 13.02
N HIS A 368 17.52 14.07 12.29
CA HIS A 368 17.24 14.28 10.87
C HIS A 368 15.92 15.03 10.60
N LEU A 369 15.36 15.77 11.55
CA LEU A 369 14.09 16.51 11.34
C LEU A 369 14.12 17.43 10.12
N ASP A 370 15.29 18.03 9.86
CA ASP A 370 15.51 18.90 8.72
C ASP A 370 16.08 18.16 7.49
N ARG A 371 16.14 16.83 7.44
CA ARG A 371 16.54 16.11 6.22
C ARG A 371 15.34 15.38 5.65
#